data_AF-A0A644TFR4-F1
#
_entry.id   AF-A0A644TFR4-F1
#
_cell.length_a   1.000
_cell.length_b   1.000
_cell.length_c   1.000
_cell.angle_alpha   90.00
_cell.angle_beta   90.00
_cell.angle_gamma   90.00
#
_symmetry.space_group_name_H-M   'P 1'
#
loop_
_entity.id
_entity.type
_entity.pdbx_description
1 polymer ?
#
loop_
_entity_poly.entity_id
_entity_poly.type
_entity_poly.pdbx_seq_one_letter_code
_entity_poly.pdbx_strand_id
1 'polypeptide(L)' 'MARSRKPVNPTAENALDRMKFEIASELGIAERVRSQGWSTMTSADCGRVGGQMVRRMIEQYESNIQ' A
#
# COMPACT_ATOMS: atom_id res chain seq x y z
N MET A 1 4.37 -21.23 -0.33
CA MET A 1 5.29 -20.36 -1.10
C MET A 1 5.18 -18.94 -0.56
N ALA A 2 6.23 -18.37 0.03
CA ALA A 2 6.24 -16.95 0.33
C ALA A 2 6.52 -16.20 -0.98
N ARG A 3 5.53 -15.46 -1.50
CA ARG A 3 5.73 -14.60 -2.66
C ARG A 3 6.87 -13.63 -2.38
N SER A 4 7.76 -13.45 -3.35
CA SER A 4 8.80 -12.42 -3.29
C SER A 4 8.17 -11.08 -2.94
N ARG A 5 8.71 -10.39 -1.93
CA ARG A 5 8.22 -9.07 -1.47
C ARG A 5 8.60 -7.93 -2.43
N LYS A 6 9.23 -8.26 -3.57
CA LYS A 6 9.71 -7.28 -4.54
C LYS A 6 8.60 -6.88 -5.51
N PRO A 7 8.45 -5.59 -5.80
CA PRO A 7 7.55 -5.13 -6.84
C PRO A 7 7.99 -5.68 -8.20
N VAL A 8 7.03 -5.83 -9.12
CA VAL A 8 7.29 -6.29 -10.50
C VAL A 8 8.26 -5.34 -11.20
N ASN A 9 8.09 -4.04 -11.00
CA ASN A 9 9.06 -3.04 -11.39
C ASN A 9 9.88 -2.60 -10.15
N PRO A 10 11.18 -2.94 -10.06
CA PRO A 10 12.03 -2.53 -8.95
C PRO A 10 12.11 -1.01 -8.75
N THR A 11 12.01 -0.22 -9.82
CA THR A 11 12.10 1.25 -9.72
C THR A 11 10.85 1.86 -9.07
N ALA A 12 9.75 1.10 -8.96
CA ALA A 12 8.50 1.56 -8.36
C ALA A 12 8.46 1.40 -6.84
N GLU A 13 9.46 0.80 -6.21
CA GLU A 13 9.47 0.51 -4.76
C GLU A 13 9.20 1.77 -3.92
N ASN A 14 9.92 2.86 -4.19
CA ASN A 14 9.74 4.13 -3.49
C ASN A 14 8.34 4.75 -3.70
N ALA A 15 7.77 4.61 -4.90
CA ALA A 15 6.44 5.13 -5.19
C ALA A 15 5.35 4.33 -4.48
N LEU A 16 5.48 3.00 -4.47
CA LEU A 16 4.56 2.09 -3.79
C LEU A 16 4.60 2.27 -2.27
N ASP A 17 5.78 2.50 -1.68
CA ASP A 17 5.87 2.78 -0.25
C ASP A 17 5.24 4.11 0.13
N ARG A 18 5.41 5.16 -0.68
CA ARG A 18 4.69 6.44 -0.47
C ARG A 18 3.18 6.22 -0.49
N MET A 19 2.67 5.53 -1.50
CA MET A 19 1.25 5.19 -1.62
C MET A 19 0.74 4.38 -0.41
N LYS A 20 1.51 3.42 0.10
CA LYS A 20 1.16 2.69 1.34
C LYS A 20 0.94 3.65 2.52
N PHE A 21 1.86 4.59 2.72
CA PHE A 21 1.79 5.51 3.85
C PHE A 21 0.68 6.55 3.68
N GLU A 22 0.43 7.01 2.46
CA GLU A 22 -0.70 7.89 2.14
C GLU A 22 -2.04 7.21 2.49
N ILE A 23 -2.25 6.00 1.98
CA ILE A 23 -3.47 5.22 2.25
C ILE A 23 -3.58 4.88 3.74
N ALA A 24 -2.47 4.50 4.40
CA ALA A 24 -2.48 4.27 5.84
C ALA A 24 -2.87 5.53 6.63
N SER A 25 -2.50 6.72 6.13
CA SER A 25 -2.87 8.00 6.74
C SER A 25 -4.36 8.25 6.57
N GLU A 26 -4.92 7.99 5.40
CA GLU A 26 -6.35 8.16 5.13
C GLU A 26 -7.22 7.16 5.91
N LEU A 27 -6.71 5.96 6.13
CA LEU A 27 -7.38 4.95 6.98
C LEU A 27 -7.17 5.21 8.49
N GLY A 28 -6.44 6.26 8.87
CA GLY A 28 -6.20 6.61 10.28
C GLY A 28 -5.28 5.65 11.03
N ILE A 29 -4.52 4.81 10.33
CA ILE A 29 -3.62 3.82 10.94
C ILE A 29 -2.13 4.18 10.80
N ALA A 30 -1.80 5.25 10.07
CA ALA A 30 -0.42 5.67 9.82
C ALA A 30 0.38 5.87 11.11
N GLU A 31 -0.20 6.47 12.15
CA GLU A 31 0.50 6.71 13.41
C GLU A 31 0.88 5.40 14.12
N ARG A 32 -0.01 4.41 14.07
CA ARG A 32 0.25 3.08 14.63
C ARG A 32 1.33 2.34 13.84
N VAL A 33 1.29 2.46 12.51
CA VAL A 33 2.33 1.91 11.63
C VAL A 33 3.69 2.56 11.87
N ARG A 34 3.74 3.88 12.10
CA ARG A 34 5.00 4.60 12.37
C ARG A 34 5.61 4.26 13.72
N SER A 35 4.78 4.18 14.76
CA SER A 35 5.22 3.91 16.13
C SER A 35 5.56 2.44 16.40
N GLN A 36 4.79 1.51 15.81
CA GLN A 36 4.88 0.09 16.14
C GLN A 36 5.23 -0.82 14.95
N GLY A 37 5.28 -0.27 13.74
CA GLY A 37 5.55 -1.02 12.52
C GLY A 37 4.32 -1.74 11.95
N TRP A 38 4.50 -2.30 10.76
CA TRP A 38 3.44 -3.06 10.08
C TRP A 38 3.13 -4.41 10.74
N SER A 39 4.07 -4.96 11.53
CA SER A 39 3.91 -6.27 12.19
C SER A 39 2.90 -6.28 13.32
N THR A 40 2.58 -5.12 13.89
CA THR A 40 1.58 -4.99 14.98
C THR A 40 0.18 -4.67 14.45
N MET A 41 0.02 -4.51 13.13
CA MET A 41 -1.28 -4.29 12.51
C MET A 41 -2.06 -5.59 12.39
N THR A 42 -3.38 -5.50 12.46
CA THR A 42 -4.24 -6.65 12.18
C THR A 42 -4.12 -7.02 10.70
N SER A 43 -4.27 -8.31 10.37
CA SER A 43 -4.30 -8.76 8.97
C SER A 43 -5.40 -8.06 8.16
N ALA A 44 -6.50 -7.67 8.81
CA ALA A 44 -7.57 -6.91 8.19
C ALA A 44 -7.12 -5.49 7.81
N ASP A 45 -6.39 -4.78 8.68
CA ASP A 45 -5.89 -3.43 8.39
C ASP A 45 -4.83 -3.45 7.28
N CYS A 46 -3.89 -4.39 7.35
CA CYS A 46 -2.91 -4.61 6.28
C CYS A 46 -3.60 -4.93 4.94
N GLY A 47 -4.62 -5.78 4.96
CA GLY A 47 -5.41 -6.12 3.78
C GLY A 47 -6.18 -4.93 3.20
N ARG A 48 -6.75 -4.08 4.07
CA ARG A 48 -7.44 -2.84 3.66
C ARG A 48 -6.50 -1.87 2.95
N VAL A 49 -5.30 -1.65 3.49
CA VAL A 49 -4.28 -0.80 2.83
C VAL A 49 -3.92 -1.36 1.46
N GLY A 50 -3.55 -2.65 1.39
CA GLY A 50 -3.16 -3.28 0.13
C GLY A 50 -4.28 -3.26 -0.92
N GLY A 51 -5.52 -3.48 -0.51
CA GLY A 51 -6.68 -3.42 -1.40
C GLY A 51 -6.94 -2.00 -1.94
N GLN A 52 -6.80 -0.98 -1.10
CA GLN A 52 -6.92 0.42 -1.52
C GLN A 52 -5.80 0.83 -2.49
N MET A 53 -4.58 0.33 -2.31
CA MET A 53 -3.49 0.57 -3.26
C MET A 53 -3.85 0.07 -4.65
N VAL A 54 -4.31 -1.18 -4.74
CA VAL A 54 -4.67 -1.79 -6.02
C VAL A 54 -5.81 -1.04 -6.69
N ARG A 55 -6.85 -0.64 -5.92
CA ARG A 55 -7.96 0.18 -6.46
C ARG A 55 -7.47 1.48 -7.08
N ARG A 56 -6.64 2.25 -6.36
CA ARG A 56 -6.08 3.51 -6.89
C ARG A 56 -5.20 3.30 -8.10
N MET A 57 -4.37 2.25 -8.11
CA MET A 57 -3.53 1.96 -9.26
C MET A 57 -4.36 1.66 -10.51
N ILE A 58 -5.47 0.94 -10.37
CA ILE A 58 -6.40 0.66 -11.47
C ILE A 58 -7.08 1.96 -11.91
N GLU A 59 -7.65 2.74 -10.98
CA GLU A 59 -8.29 4.03 -11.27
C GLU A 59 -7.36 5.01 -12.00
N GLN A 60 -6.11 5.12 -11.55
CA GLN A 60 -5.08 5.94 -12.21
C GLN A 60 -4.77 5.43 -13.61
N TYR A 61 -4.66 4.12 -13.79
CA TYR A 61 -4.39 3.53 -15.10
C TYR A 61 -5.56 3.75 -16.07
N GLU A 62 -6.79 3.54 -15.63
CA GLU A 62 -8.00 3.79 -16.41
C GLU A 62 -8.14 5.26 -16.80
N SER A 63 -7.84 6.19 -15.87
CA SER A 63 -7.86 7.63 -16.14
C SER A 63 -6.79 8.08 -17.14
N ASN A 64 -5.62 7.45 -17.12
CA ASN A 64 -4.50 7.77 -18.02
C ASN A 64 -4.64 7.16 -19.42
N ILE A 65 -5.56 6.22 -19.61
CA ILE A 65 -5.83 5.56 -20.89
C ILE A 65 -6.92 6.27 -21.72
N GLN A 66 -7.52 7.34 -21.19
CA GLN A 66 -8.50 8.16 -21.90
C GLN A 66 -7.88 9.08 -22.94
#